data_AF-A0A935LV16-F1
#
_entry.id   AF-A0A935LV16-F1
#
_cell.length_a   1.000
_cell.length_b   1.000
_cell.length_c   1.000
_cell.angle_alpha   90.00
_cell.angle_beta   90.00
_cell.angle_gamma   90.00
#
_symmetry.space_group_name_H-M   'P 1'
#
loop_
_entity.id
_entity.type
_entity.pdbx_description
1 polymer ?
#
loop_
_entity_poly.entity_id
_entity_poly.type
_entity_poly.pdbx_seq_one_letter_code
_entity_poly.pdbx_strand_id
1 'polypeptide(L)'
;MNHLLRKNFSRFLLINDFPVISEDKGLIITPNHFSWWDGFFIHYLMTKFSKRKAYLMMLEEQLVKYPFFKYLGVFSVNPASLSSVKQSLAFAEKISSIRLIILYFIPKEIFSRINVKK
;
A
#
# COMPACT_ATOMS: atom_id res chain seq x y z
N MET A 1 -4.93 -8.49 15.07
CA MET A 1 -3.68 -7.89 14.54
C MET A 1 -2.56 -7.80 15.59
N ASN A 2 -2.81 -7.18 16.76
CA ASN A 2 -1.78 -7.00 17.81
C ASN A 2 -1.03 -8.26 18.24
N HIS A 3 -1.72 -9.39 18.37
CA HIS A 3 -1.07 -10.66 18.71
C HIS A 3 -0.02 -11.10 17.68
N LEU A 4 -0.33 -10.96 16.38
CA LEU A 4 0.60 -11.33 15.29
C LEU A 4 1.84 -10.45 15.28
N LEU A 5 1.67 -9.14 15.50
CA LEU A 5 2.80 -8.21 15.58
C LEU A 5 3.69 -8.52 16.79
N ARG A 6 3.10 -8.74 17.98
CA ARG A 6 3.87 -9.10 19.20
C ARG A 6 4.59 -10.45 19.09
N LYS A 7 4.06 -11.39 18.29
CA LYS A 7 4.68 -12.70 18.08
C LYS A 7 5.90 -12.61 17.15
N ASN A 8 5.87 -11.73 16.15
CA ASN A 8 6.90 -11.68 15.09
C ASN A 8 7.90 -10.52 15.26
N PHE A 9 7.60 -9.51 16.07
CA PHE A 9 8.44 -8.34 16.27
C PHE A 9 8.61 -8.03 17.75
N SER A 10 9.85 -7.71 18.16
CA SER A 10 10.16 -7.35 19.53
C SER A 10 9.61 -5.97 19.90
N ARG A 11 9.77 -4.98 19.01
CA ARG A 11 9.30 -3.60 19.18
C ARG A 11 8.89 -2.97 17.85
N PHE A 12 7.90 -2.09 17.91
CA PHE A 12 7.51 -1.21 16.81
C PHE A 12 7.52 0.22 17.33
N LEU A 13 8.42 1.05 16.79
CA LEU A 13 8.67 2.40 17.25
C LEU A 13 8.23 3.39 16.16
N LEU A 14 7.34 4.30 16.51
CA LEU A 14 7.07 5.48 15.70
C LEU A 14 8.10 6.54 16.09
N ILE A 15 8.92 6.96 15.13
CA ILE A 15 9.86 8.05 15.31
C ILE A 15 9.18 9.31 14.81
N ASN A 16 9.21 10.38 15.62
CA ASN A 16 8.47 11.62 15.46
C ASN A 16 6.96 11.49 15.75
N ASP A 17 6.28 12.62 15.73
CA ASP A 17 4.83 12.68 15.86
C ASP A 17 4.14 12.11 14.63
N PHE A 18 2.98 11.49 14.85
CA PHE A 18 2.12 11.05 13.75
C PHE A 18 1.60 12.30 13.02
N PRO A 19 1.70 12.36 11.67
CA PRO A 19 1.27 13.53 10.93
C PRO A 19 -0.24 13.76 11.08
N VAL A 20 -0.67 15.02 11.07
CA VAL A 20 -2.09 15.34 11.02
C VAL A 20 -2.61 15.01 9.62
N ILE A 21 -3.55 14.07 9.55
CA ILE A 21 -4.15 13.62 8.30
C ILE A 21 -5.57 14.17 8.21
N SER A 22 -5.77 15.12 7.29
CA SER A 22 -7.08 15.72 6.98
C SER A 22 -8.08 14.62 6.60
N GLU A 23 -9.23 14.48 7.29
CA GLU A 23 -10.19 13.39 7.05
C GLU A 23 -11.04 13.54 5.78
N ASP A 24 -11.12 14.75 5.25
CA ASP A 24 -11.90 15.17 4.07
C ASP A 24 -11.22 14.84 2.72
N LYS A 25 -9.97 14.38 2.73
CA LYS A 25 -9.18 14.08 1.52
C LYS A 25 -8.87 12.60 1.38
N GLY A 26 -8.64 12.12 0.16
CA GLY A 26 -8.02 10.81 -0.05
C GLY A 26 -6.59 10.79 0.51
N LEU A 27 -6.13 9.63 0.99
CA LEU A 27 -4.76 9.47 1.48
C LEU A 27 -4.06 8.38 0.68
N ILE A 28 -2.89 8.70 0.12
CA ILE A 28 -2.01 7.73 -0.53
C ILE A 28 -0.74 7.57 0.31
N ILE A 29 -0.40 6.34 0.68
CA ILE A 29 0.83 6.00 1.39
C ILE A 29 1.71 5.14 0.48
N THR A 30 2.96 5.57 0.29
CA THR A 30 3.98 4.87 -0.51
C THR A 30 5.16 4.49 0.39
N PRO A 31 5.06 3.40 1.17
CA PRO A 31 6.17 2.97 2.01
C PRO A 31 7.33 2.49 1.15
N ASN A 32 8.55 2.66 1.64
CA ASN A 32 9.70 1.91 1.12
C ASN A 32 9.43 0.43 1.39
N HIS A 33 9.22 -0.36 0.34
CA HIS A 33 8.80 -1.75 0.50
C HIS A 33 10.01 -2.62 0.87
N PHE A 34 10.08 -3.04 2.12
CA PHE A 34 11.13 -3.92 2.62
C PHE A 34 10.61 -5.32 2.94
N SER A 35 9.31 -5.48 3.17
CA SER A 35 8.71 -6.79 3.47
C SER A 35 7.21 -6.84 3.20
N TRP A 36 6.66 -8.05 3.05
CA TRP A 36 5.21 -8.24 3.06
C TRP A 36 4.53 -7.81 4.37
N TRP A 37 5.27 -7.59 5.46
CA TRP A 37 4.73 -7.09 6.73
C TRP A 37 4.35 -5.61 6.69
N ASP A 38 4.83 -4.87 5.70
CA ASP A 38 4.59 -3.44 5.55
C ASP A 38 3.09 -3.12 5.55
N GLY A 39 2.28 -3.97 4.91
CA GLY A 39 0.84 -3.76 4.81
C GLY A 39 0.15 -3.87 6.16
N PHE A 40 0.65 -4.81 6.97
CA PHE A 40 0.19 -5.02 8.34
C PHE A 40 0.62 -3.88 9.27
N PHE A 41 1.82 -3.32 9.10
CA PHE A 41 2.27 -2.17 9.88
C PHE A 41 1.44 -0.93 9.59
N ILE A 42 1.18 -0.63 8.31
CA ILE A 42 0.36 0.53 7.94
C ILE A 42 -1.07 0.30 8.39
N HIS A 43 -1.64 -0.90 8.18
CA HIS A 43 -2.96 -1.23 8.71
C HIS A 43 -3.03 -1.03 10.22
N TYR A 44 -2.04 -1.49 10.97
CA TYR A 44 -1.98 -1.31 12.43
C TYR A 44 -1.92 0.17 12.83
N LEU A 45 -1.01 0.95 12.23
CA LEU A 45 -0.92 2.39 12.48
C LEU A 45 -2.24 3.09 12.17
N MET A 46 -2.85 2.75 11.03
CA MET A 46 -4.08 3.38 10.60
C MET A 46 -5.24 2.99 11.48
N THR A 47 -5.35 1.75 11.98
CA THR A 47 -6.37 1.39 12.99
C THR A 47 -6.21 2.13 14.32
N LYS A 48 -4.99 2.60 14.65
CA LYS A 48 -4.71 3.31 15.90
C LYS A 48 -4.91 4.82 15.80
N PHE A 49 -4.58 5.40 14.64
CA PHE A 49 -4.55 6.86 14.45
C PHE A 49 -5.59 7.38 13.45
N SER A 50 -6.36 6.51 12.80
CA SER A 50 -7.35 6.88 11.79
C SER A 50 -8.53 5.90 11.74
N LYS A 51 -9.66 6.32 11.17
CA LYS A 51 -10.82 5.43 10.94
C LYS A 51 -10.98 5.02 9.47
N ARG A 52 -9.99 5.35 8.64
CA ARG A 52 -10.02 5.10 7.19
C ARG A 52 -9.94 3.61 6.88
N LYS A 53 -10.78 3.15 5.95
CA LYS A 53 -10.63 1.83 5.34
C LYS A 53 -9.40 1.85 4.44
N ALA A 54 -8.49 0.90 4.67
CA ALA A 54 -7.27 0.73 3.90
C ALA A 54 -7.53 -0.18 2.68
N TYR A 55 -7.05 0.25 1.52
CA TYR A 55 -6.91 -0.57 0.32
C TYR A 55 -5.44 -0.70 -0.01
N LEU A 56 -5.03 -1.83 -0.56
CA LEU A 56 -3.63 -2.11 -0.84
C LEU A 56 -3.49 -2.48 -2.31
N MET A 57 -2.55 -1.86 -3.02
CA MET A 57 -2.18 -2.27 -4.37
C MET A 57 -1.00 -3.23 -4.30
N MET A 58 -1.10 -4.38 -4.97
CA MET A 58 -0.07 -5.44 -4.99
C MET A 58 0.19 -5.88 -6.43
N LEU A 59 1.35 -6.48 -6.72
CA LEU A 59 1.60 -7.12 -8.00
C LEU A 59 0.60 -8.25 -8.26
N GLU A 60 0.11 -8.35 -9.50
CA GLU A 60 -0.85 -9.37 -9.92
C GLU A 60 -0.37 -10.79 -9.62
N GLU A 61 0.91 -11.08 -9.89
CA GLU A 61 1.52 -12.38 -9.66
C GLU A 61 1.49 -12.76 -8.17
N GLN A 62 1.69 -11.77 -7.28
CA GLN A 62 1.63 -11.98 -5.84
C GLN A 62 0.18 -12.18 -5.37
N LEU A 63 -0.78 -11.44 -5.95
CA LEU A 63 -2.20 -11.60 -5.60
C LEU A 63 -2.77 -12.94 -6.07
N VAL A 64 -2.27 -13.48 -7.18
CA VAL A 64 -2.58 -14.84 -7.66
C VAL A 64 -2.00 -15.89 -6.71
N LYS A 65 -0.73 -15.71 -6.28
CA LYS A 65 -0.07 -16.62 -5.33
C LYS A 65 -0.70 -16.60 -3.94
N TYR A 66 -1.24 -15.46 -3.50
CA TYR A 66 -1.81 -15.25 -2.18
C TYR A 66 -3.25 -14.70 -2.27
N PRO A 67 -4.23 -15.50 -2.71
CA PRO A 67 -5.59 -15.04 -3.01
C PRO A 67 -6.35 -14.53 -1.78
N PHE A 68 -5.93 -14.90 -0.57
CA PHE A 68 -6.48 -14.40 0.69
C PHE A 68 -6.49 -12.86 0.75
N PHE A 69 -5.53 -12.18 0.13
CA PHE A 69 -5.45 -10.72 0.12
C PHE A 69 -6.66 -10.05 -0.57
N LYS A 70 -7.36 -10.74 -1.48
CA LYS A 70 -8.59 -10.21 -2.11
C LYS A 70 -9.67 -9.87 -1.07
N TYR A 71 -9.77 -10.65 0.00
CA TYR A 71 -10.72 -10.42 1.09
C TYR A 71 -10.32 -9.26 2.01
N LEU A 72 -9.07 -8.79 1.93
CA LEU A 72 -8.54 -7.68 2.71
C LEU A 72 -8.59 -6.33 1.99
N GLY A 73 -9.26 -6.25 0.84
CA GLY A 73 -9.33 -5.03 0.03
C GLY A 73 -8.03 -4.77 -0.75
N VAL A 74 -7.27 -5.83 -1.05
CA VAL A 74 -6.10 -5.75 -1.92
C VAL A 74 -6.52 -5.90 -3.37
N PHE A 75 -6.03 -5.01 -4.22
CA PHE A 75 -6.21 -5.05 -5.67
C PHE A 75 -4.86 -5.15 -6.38
N SER A 76 -4.87 -5.73 -7.59
CA SER A 76 -3.65 -6.00 -8.33
C SER A 76 -3.28 -4.87 -9.29
N VAL A 77 -2.00 -4.83 -9.65
CA VAL A 77 -1.47 -4.08 -10.79
C VAL A 77 -0.44 -4.95 -11.51
N ASN A 78 -0.42 -4.89 -12.85
CA ASN A 78 0.65 -5.42 -13.67
C ASN A 78 1.46 -4.24 -14.26
N PRO A 79 2.66 -3.94 -13.72
CA PRO A 79 3.48 -2.82 -14.18
C PRO A 79 3.93 -2.93 -15.65
N ALA A 80 3.98 -4.14 -16.21
CA ALA A 80 4.36 -4.35 -17.61
C ALA A 80 3.25 -3.98 -18.61
N SER A 81 2.01 -3.77 -18.13
CA SER A 81 0.86 -3.42 -18.96
C SER A 81 0.34 -2.02 -18.62
N LEU A 82 0.50 -1.08 -19.56
CA LEU A 82 -0.05 0.27 -19.43
C LEU A 82 -1.57 0.28 -19.20
N SER A 83 -2.30 -0.68 -19.80
CA SER A 83 -3.73 -0.83 -19.58
C SER A 83 -4.04 -1.25 -18.14
N SER A 84 -3.29 -2.21 -17.59
CA SER A 84 -3.44 -2.65 -16.19
C SER A 84 -3.13 -1.53 -15.20
N VAL A 85 -2.05 -0.77 -15.44
CA VAL A 85 -1.72 0.40 -14.62
C VAL A 85 -2.85 1.43 -14.65
N LYS A 86 -3.36 1.79 -15.83
CA LYS A 86 -4.49 2.72 -15.97
C LYS A 86 -5.75 2.24 -15.24
N GLN A 87 -6.10 0.96 -15.37
CA GLN A 87 -7.26 0.38 -14.68
C GLN A 87 -7.08 0.42 -13.16
N SER A 88 -5.88 0.10 -12.67
CA SER A 88 -5.57 0.10 -11.24
C SER A 88 -5.63 1.51 -10.65
N LEU A 89 -5.15 2.51 -11.40
CA LEU A 89 -5.25 3.92 -11.03
C LEU A 89 -6.68 4.44 -11.08
N ALA A 90 -7.45 4.10 -12.11
CA ALA A 90 -8.88 4.47 -12.19
C ALA A 90 -9.69 3.83 -11.07
N PHE A 91 -9.36 2.59 -10.69
CA PHE A 91 -9.95 1.94 -9.52
C PHE A 91 -9.57 2.68 -8.23
N ALA A 92 -8.30 3.02 -8.06
CA ALA A 92 -7.80 3.80 -6.93
C ALA A 92 -8.52 5.16 -6.82
N GLU A 93 -8.68 5.88 -7.93
CA GLU A 93 -9.44 7.13 -8.01
C GLU A 93 -10.89 6.95 -7.55
N LYS A 94 -11.58 5.92 -8.08
CA LYS A 94 -12.98 5.62 -7.74
C LYS A 94 -13.17 5.33 -6.24
N ILE A 95 -12.20 4.69 -5.60
CA ILE A 95 -12.29 4.38 -4.16
C ILE A 95 -11.73 5.51 -3.28
N SER A 96 -11.02 6.48 -3.85
CA SER A 96 -10.25 7.49 -3.10
C SER A 96 -11.08 8.52 -2.33
N SER A 97 -12.38 8.65 -2.62
CA SER A 97 -13.17 9.81 -2.18
C SER A 97 -13.18 10.08 -0.67
N ILE A 98 -12.93 9.07 0.20
CA ILE A 98 -12.67 9.25 1.66
C ILE A 98 -11.68 8.17 2.19
N ARG A 99 -10.97 7.44 1.33
CA ARG A 99 -10.31 6.17 1.73
C ARG A 99 -8.79 6.24 1.67
N LEU A 100 -8.15 5.40 2.48
CA LEU A 100 -6.70 5.23 2.46
C LEU A 100 -6.34 4.21 1.36
N ILE A 101 -5.38 4.58 0.54
CA ILE A 101 -4.77 3.71 -0.47
C ILE A 101 -3.30 3.56 -0.13
N ILE A 102 -2.87 2.32 0.02
CA ILE A 102 -1.48 1.95 0.24
C ILE A 102 -0.96 1.41 -1.09
N LEU A 103 -0.04 2.13 -1.70
CA LEU A 103 0.57 1.73 -2.94
C LEU A 103 1.92 1.08 -2.63
N TYR A 104 2.02 -0.23 -2.84
CA TYR A 104 3.31 -0.89 -2.93
C TYR A 104 3.90 -0.65 -4.32
N PHE A 105 4.50 0.51 -4.50
CA PHE A 105 5.35 0.74 -5.64
C PHE A 105 6.77 0.32 -5.24
N ILE A 106 7.29 -0.77 -5.83
CA ILE A 106 8.72 -1.02 -5.83
C ILE A 106 9.26 -0.44 -7.14
N PRO A 107 9.80 0.79 -7.17
CA PRO A 107 10.58 1.24 -8.31
C PRO A 107 11.99 0.65 -8.21
N LYS A 108 12.15 -0.68 -8.13
CA LYS A 108 13.47 -1.30 -8.31
C LYS A 108 13.82 -1.42 -9.79
N GLU A 109 12.83 -1.41 -10.69
CA GLU A 109 13.07 -1.63 -12.13
C GLU A 109 12.70 -0.45 -13.03
N ILE A 110 12.06 0.61 -12.51
CA ILE A 110 11.72 1.78 -13.32
C ILE A 110 12.91 2.76 -13.41
N PHE A 111 13.73 2.90 -12.36
CA PHE A 111 14.90 3.78 -12.43
C PHE A 111 16.05 3.24 -13.30
N SER A 112 16.11 1.94 -13.60
CA SER A 112 17.11 1.39 -14.53
C SER A 112 16.70 1.51 -16.01
N ARG A 113 15.46 1.94 -16.30
CA ARG A 113 14.93 2.06 -17.66
C ARG A 113 14.62 3.49 -18.11
N ILE A 114 14.69 4.49 -17.22
CA ILE A 114 14.69 5.89 -17.66
C ILE A 114 16.11 6.21 -18.12
N ASN A 115 16.42 5.78 -19.34
CA ASN A 115 17.52 6.31 -20.12
C ASN A 115 17.19 7.79 -20.37
N VAL A 116 17.60 8.66 -19.45
CA VAL A 116 17.68 10.09 -19.73
C VAL A 116 18.78 10.22 -20.78
N LYS A 117 18.37 10.16 -22.06
CA LYS A 117 19.19 10.69 -23.14
C LYS A 117 19.41 12.16 -22.81
N LYS A 118 20.67 12.49 -22.47
CA LYS A 118 21.18 13.86 -22.50
C LYS A 118 21.04 14.44 -23.90
#